data_AF-A0A2G2XSL2-F1
#
_entry.id   AF-A0A2G2XSL2-F1
#
_cell.length_a   1.000
_cell.length_b   1.000
_cell.length_c   1.000
_cell.angle_alpha   90.00
_cell.angle_beta   90.00
_cell.angle_gamma   90.00
#
_symmetry.space_group_name_H-M   'P 1'
#
loop_
_entity.id
_entity.type
_entity.pdbx_description
1 polymer ?
#
loop_
_entity_poly.entity_id
_entity_poly.type
_entity_poly.pdbx_seq_one_letter_code
_entity_poly.pdbx_strand_id
1 'polypeptide(L)'
;MKVYAKVSVAGNSKCTEVDLENGTDPKWNAPFKFIIPEEKIIQAQGKISIKIELFCKRSLKQDKYVGEVNLSLDSQCAKSCNNTNSTCSVDGGTNSESSNFGTLMYASVLGDKFKEDCIDKNQMAQLGATIGTAMLTAAVTVGVAVLL
;
A
#
# COMPACT_ATOMS: atom_id res chain seq x y z
N MET A 1 -20.13 -7.99 7.11
CA MET A 1 -18.87 -8.72 7.31
C MET A 1 -17.96 -7.84 8.18
N LYS A 2 -16.94 -8.40 8.83
CA LYS A 2 -15.95 -7.63 9.60
C LYS A 2 -14.71 -7.42 8.73
N VAL A 3 -14.72 -6.42 7.86
CA VAL A 3 -13.69 -6.30 6.81
C VAL A 3 -12.58 -5.34 7.25
N TYR A 4 -11.33 -5.68 6.96
CA TYR A 4 -10.19 -4.78 7.05
C TYR A 4 -9.34 -4.88 5.77
N ALA A 5 -8.59 -3.82 5.49
CA ALA A 5 -7.64 -3.78 4.39
C ALA A 5 -6.21 -3.90 4.93
N LYS A 6 -5.37 -4.66 4.24
CA LYS A 6 -3.92 -4.70 4.42
C LYS A 6 -3.26 -4.04 3.22
N VAL A 7 -2.56 -2.94 3.47
CA VAL A 7 -1.83 -2.17 2.47
C VAL A 7 -0.36 -2.54 2.56
N SER A 8 0.20 -3.03 1.46
CA SER A 8 1.60 -3.42 1.35
C SER A 8 2.33 -2.56 0.32
N VAL A 9 3.46 -1.98 0.71
CA VAL A 9 4.30 -1.11 -0.12
C VAL A 9 5.76 -1.50 0.10
N ALA A 10 6.47 -1.85 -0.97
CA ALA A 10 7.91 -2.19 -0.95
C ALA A 10 8.31 -3.20 0.15
N GLY A 11 7.45 -4.20 0.41
CA GLY A 11 7.69 -5.25 1.42
C GLY A 11 7.25 -4.90 2.85
N ASN A 12 6.85 -3.66 3.11
CA ASN A 12 6.25 -3.25 4.38
C ASN A 12 4.73 -3.30 4.29
N SER A 13 4.03 -3.63 5.37
CA SER A 13 2.55 -3.65 5.37
C SER A 13 1.95 -3.02 6.62
N LYS A 14 0.77 -2.41 6.45
CA LYS A 14 -0.06 -1.83 7.50
C LYS A 14 -1.51 -2.24 7.28
N CYS A 15 -2.28 -2.36 8.35
CA CYS A 15 -3.69 -2.75 8.29
C CYS A 15 -4.58 -1.61 8.77
N THR A 16 -5.78 -1.51 8.19
CA THR A 16 -6.85 -0.71 8.76
C THR A 16 -7.39 -1.40 10.00
N GLU A 17 -8.13 -0.65 10.82
CA GLU A 17 -9.03 -1.28 11.77
C GLU A 17 -10.15 -2.02 11.02
N VAL A 18 -10.79 -2.93 11.71
CA VAL A 18 -11.95 -3.65 11.18
C VAL A 18 -13.15 -2.71 11.22
N ASP A 19 -13.85 -2.57 10.09
CA ASP A 19 -15.16 -1.92 10.12
C ASP A 19 -16.19 -2.88 10.72
N LEU A 20 -16.80 -2.44 11.83
CA LEU A 20 -17.80 -3.20 12.57
C LEU A 20 -19.24 -2.80 12.22
N GLU A 21 -19.45 -1.68 11.53
CA GLU A 21 -20.75 -1.05 11.35
C GLU A 21 -21.28 -1.18 9.93
N ASN A 22 -20.43 -1.02 8.90
CA ASN A 22 -20.92 -0.88 7.52
C ASN A 22 -20.99 -2.19 6.72
N GLY A 23 -20.75 -3.34 7.35
CA GLY A 23 -21.12 -4.63 6.78
C GLY A 23 -20.34 -5.02 5.51
N THR A 24 -20.95 -4.86 4.34
CA THR A 24 -20.33 -5.08 3.01
C THR A 24 -19.89 -3.78 2.33
N ASP A 25 -20.14 -2.63 2.96
CA ASP A 25 -19.69 -1.29 2.52
C ASP A 25 -18.67 -0.67 3.51
N PRO A 26 -17.53 -1.33 3.81
CA PRO A 26 -16.62 -0.85 4.83
C PRO A 26 -16.02 0.55 4.54
N LYS A 27 -15.92 1.38 5.57
CA LYS A 27 -15.41 2.75 5.54
C LYS A 27 -14.27 2.89 6.56
N TRP A 28 -13.05 3.03 6.06
CA TRP A 28 -11.85 3.12 6.91
C TRP A 28 -11.30 4.54 7.00
N ASN A 29 -11.29 5.29 5.89
CA ASN A 29 -10.65 6.61 5.80
C ASN A 29 -9.26 6.66 6.46
N ALA A 30 -8.47 5.61 6.27
CA ALA A 30 -7.25 5.35 7.01
C ALA A 30 -6.01 5.76 6.19
N PRO A 31 -5.25 6.78 6.62
CA PRO A 31 -4.01 7.19 5.98
C PRO A 31 -2.83 6.36 6.50
N PHE A 32 -2.02 5.85 5.58
CA PHE A 32 -0.76 5.16 5.86
C PHE A 32 0.42 5.89 5.22
N LYS A 33 1.47 6.10 6.02
CA LYS A 33 2.77 6.58 5.55
C LYS A 33 3.76 5.41 5.53
N PHE A 34 4.45 5.22 4.41
CA PHE A 34 5.51 4.25 4.23
C PHE A 34 6.81 4.98 3.87
N ILE A 35 7.90 4.57 4.49
CA ILE A 35 9.25 5.01 4.13
C ILE A 35 9.83 3.91 3.24
N ILE A 36 10.32 4.30 2.07
CA ILE A 36 10.83 3.37 1.05
C ILE A 36 12.32 3.65 0.87
N PRO A 37 13.19 2.65 1.15
CA PRO A 37 14.62 2.78 0.89
C PRO A 37 14.92 2.99 -0.59
N GLU A 38 15.92 3.81 -0.91
CA GLU A 38 16.30 4.12 -2.31
C GLU A 38 16.64 2.86 -3.09
N GLU A 39 17.30 1.89 -2.46
CA GLU A 39 17.69 0.63 -3.09
C GLU A 39 16.49 -0.12 -3.68
N LYS A 40 15.34 -0.10 -2.99
CA LYS A 40 14.12 -0.79 -3.41
C LYS A 40 13.51 -0.11 -4.63
N ILE A 41 13.68 1.19 -4.76
CA ILE A 41 13.17 1.99 -5.85
C ILE A 41 14.04 1.79 -7.08
N ILE A 42 15.37 1.79 -6.91
CA ILE A 42 16.33 1.49 -7.98
C ILE A 42 16.13 0.06 -8.50
N GLN A 43 16.02 -0.92 -7.60
CA GLN A 43 15.74 -2.32 -7.95
C GLN A 43 14.43 -2.46 -8.74
N ALA A 44 13.41 -1.68 -8.39
CA ALA A 44 12.14 -1.67 -9.07
C ALA A 44 12.07 -0.72 -10.27
N GLN A 45 13.21 -0.18 -10.72
CA GLN A 45 13.32 0.75 -11.87
C GLN A 45 12.40 1.98 -11.73
N GLY A 46 12.22 2.48 -10.51
CA GLY A 46 11.33 3.61 -10.20
C GLY A 46 9.85 3.25 -10.09
N LYS A 47 9.46 1.98 -10.26
CA LYS A 47 8.06 1.53 -10.16
C LYS A 47 7.80 0.85 -8.82
N ILE A 48 7.07 1.53 -7.94
CA ILE A 48 6.74 1.04 -6.61
C ILE A 48 5.38 0.37 -6.66
N SER A 49 5.35 -0.95 -6.47
CA SER A 49 4.10 -1.70 -6.37
C SER A 49 3.42 -1.46 -5.01
N ILE A 50 2.13 -1.15 -5.05
CA ILE A 50 1.24 -1.12 -3.88
C ILE A 50 0.24 -2.26 -4.04
N LYS A 51 0.10 -3.09 -3.02
CA LYS A 51 -0.92 -4.13 -2.96
C LYS A 51 -1.89 -3.82 -1.82
N ILE A 52 -3.19 -3.75 -2.12
CA ILE A 52 -4.24 -3.62 -1.12
C ILE A 52 -5.04 -4.91 -1.11
N GLU A 53 -4.96 -5.66 -0.01
CA GLU A 53 -5.64 -6.93 0.18
C GLU A 53 -6.79 -6.74 1.18
N LEU A 54 -7.96 -7.30 0.88
CA LEU A 54 -9.15 -7.23 1.72
C LEU A 54 -9.36 -8.56 2.44
N PHE A 55 -9.65 -8.49 3.74
CA PHE A 55 -9.86 -9.67 4.58
C PHE A 55 -11.10 -9.50 5.44
N CYS A 56 -11.88 -10.58 5.58
CA CYS A 56 -12.94 -10.69 6.55
C CYS A 56 -12.41 -11.33 7.83
N LYS A 57 -12.34 -10.54 8.91
CA LYS A 57 -12.00 -10.97 10.26
C LYS A 57 -12.95 -12.07 10.74
N ARG A 58 -12.39 -13.14 11.29
CA ARG A 58 -13.11 -14.26 11.90
C ARG A 58 -12.57 -14.52 13.31
N SER A 59 -13.44 -14.93 14.23
CA SER A 59 -13.06 -15.09 15.64
C SER A 59 -12.35 -16.42 15.94
N LEU A 60 -12.70 -17.49 15.24
CA LEU A 60 -12.24 -18.86 15.54
C LEU A 60 -11.56 -19.56 14.35
N LYS A 61 -11.45 -18.88 13.21
CA LYS A 61 -10.84 -19.39 11.98
C LYS A 61 -9.89 -18.33 11.44
N GLN A 62 -8.96 -18.74 10.59
CA GLN A 62 -8.17 -17.80 9.80
C GLN A 62 -9.08 -16.81 9.07
N ASP A 63 -8.64 -15.56 9.03
CA ASP A 63 -9.36 -14.49 8.36
C ASP A 63 -9.52 -14.84 6.87
N LYS A 64 -10.73 -14.64 6.33
CA LYS A 64 -11.03 -15.01 4.94
C LYS A 64 -10.51 -13.92 4.01
N TYR A 65 -9.64 -14.29 3.09
CA TYR A 65 -9.30 -13.44 1.95
C TYR A 65 -10.57 -13.14 1.12
N VAL A 66 -10.78 -11.85 0.82
CA VAL A 66 -11.93 -11.35 0.06
C VAL A 66 -11.52 -11.00 -1.36
N GLY A 67 -10.38 -10.34 -1.52
CA GLY A 67 -9.87 -9.92 -2.81
C GLY A 67 -8.73 -8.93 -2.69
N GLU A 68 -8.20 -8.48 -3.82
CA GLU A 68 -7.08 -7.55 -3.86
C GLU A 68 -7.16 -6.55 -5.00
N VAL A 69 -6.34 -5.51 -4.84
CA VAL A 69 -6.05 -4.50 -5.84
C VAL A 69 -4.54 -4.32 -5.89
N ASN A 70 -3.99 -4.45 -7.09
CA ASN A 70 -2.57 -4.20 -7.37
C ASN A 70 -2.42 -2.87 -8.12
N LEU A 71 -1.55 -2.01 -7.62
CA LEU A 71 -1.29 -0.67 -8.14
C LEU A 71 0.20 -0.48 -8.33
N SER A 72 0.57 0.45 -9.21
CA SER A 72 1.96 0.85 -9.41
C SER A 72 2.08 2.37 -9.34
N LEU A 73 2.99 2.86 -8.50
CA LEU A 73 3.40 4.26 -8.46
C LEU A 73 4.71 4.41 -9.21
N ASP A 74 4.72 5.28 -10.21
CA ASP A 74 5.94 5.61 -10.94
C ASP A 74 6.60 6.83 -10.30
N SER A 75 7.81 6.66 -9.77
CA SER A 75 8.59 7.73 -9.16
C SER A 75 9.05 8.79 -10.16
N GLN A 76 9.08 8.47 -11.46
CA GLN A 76 9.47 9.38 -12.53
C GLN A 76 8.27 10.19 -13.05
N CYS A 77 7.05 9.77 -12.72
CA CYS A 77 5.85 10.49 -13.10
C CYS A 77 5.54 11.57 -12.07
N ALA A 78 6.10 12.76 -12.25
CA ALA A 78 5.97 13.90 -11.34
C ALA A 78 4.52 14.43 -11.15
N LYS A 79 3.48 13.78 -11.69
CA LYS A 79 2.09 14.28 -11.60
C LYS A 79 0.94 13.30 -11.89
N SER A 80 1.15 12.10 -12.46
CA SER A 80 0.00 11.40 -13.10
C SER A 80 -0.80 10.39 -12.27
N CYS A 81 -0.46 10.18 -10.99
CA CYS A 81 -1.33 9.40 -10.09
C CYS A 81 -1.74 10.17 -8.83
N ASN A 82 -1.71 11.50 -8.87
CA ASN A 82 -2.37 12.37 -7.88
C ASN A 82 -3.90 12.36 -8.06
N ASN A 83 -4.46 11.18 -8.27
CA ASN A 83 -5.89 10.98 -8.26
C ASN A 83 -6.32 10.96 -6.78
N THR A 84 -6.93 12.05 -6.36
CA THR A 84 -7.45 12.28 -5.02
C THR A 84 -8.60 11.36 -4.60
N ASN A 85 -9.12 10.45 -5.44
CA ASN A 85 -10.11 9.41 -5.12
C ASN A 85 -10.17 8.37 -6.26
N SER A 86 -9.21 7.44 -6.32
CA SER A 86 -9.15 6.39 -7.33
C SER A 86 -10.11 5.27 -6.97
N THR A 87 -10.85 4.77 -7.96
CA THR A 87 -11.83 3.69 -7.79
C THR A 87 -11.38 2.49 -8.61
N CYS A 88 -11.25 1.32 -8.00
CA CYS A 88 -10.78 0.10 -8.65
C CYS A 88 -11.65 -1.11 -8.30
N SER A 89 -11.80 -2.02 -9.27
CA SER A 89 -12.49 -3.29 -9.05
C SER A 89 -11.62 -4.20 -8.19
N VAL A 90 -12.24 -4.87 -7.23
CA VAL A 90 -11.60 -5.88 -6.38
C VAL A 90 -11.58 -7.21 -7.12
N ASP A 91 -10.38 -7.77 -7.30
CA ASP A 91 -10.21 -9.10 -7.87
C ASP A 91 -10.37 -10.17 -6.77
N GLY A 92 -11.30 -11.11 -6.98
CA GLY A 92 -11.58 -12.21 -6.05
C GLY A 92 -10.52 -13.32 -6.03
N GLY A 93 -9.58 -13.32 -6.98
CA GLY A 93 -8.45 -14.26 -7.00
C GLY A 93 -8.80 -15.72 -7.28
N THR A 94 -10.00 -16.03 -7.76
CA THR A 94 -10.39 -17.37 -8.22
C THR A 94 -10.36 -17.43 -9.75
N ASN A 95 -9.84 -18.51 -10.33
CA ASN A 95 -9.78 -18.79 -11.79
C ASN A 95 -11.16 -18.89 -12.49
N SER A 96 -12.21 -18.32 -11.90
CA SER A 96 -13.55 -18.25 -12.45
C SER A 96 -13.76 -16.89 -13.09
N GLU A 97 -13.96 -16.88 -14.40
CA GLU A 97 -14.39 -15.72 -15.16
C GLU A 97 -15.56 -15.01 -14.47
N SER A 98 -15.40 -13.71 -14.22
CA SER A 98 -16.45 -12.78 -13.78
C SER A 98 -17.07 -13.04 -12.39
N SER A 99 -16.56 -12.33 -11.40
CA SER A 99 -17.42 -11.51 -10.55
C SER A 99 -16.58 -10.40 -9.97
N ASN A 100 -16.90 -9.16 -10.33
CA ASN A 100 -16.42 -8.00 -9.59
C ASN A 100 -16.92 -8.17 -8.15
N PHE A 101 -16.02 -8.48 -7.21
CA PHE A 101 -16.38 -8.68 -5.80
C PHE A 101 -16.73 -7.39 -5.09
N GLY A 102 -16.51 -6.26 -5.77
CA GLY A 102 -16.72 -4.95 -5.23
C GLY A 102 -15.78 -3.90 -5.82
N THR A 103 -15.97 -2.69 -5.35
CA THR A 103 -15.21 -1.53 -5.75
C THR A 103 -14.48 -0.94 -4.55
N LEU A 104 -13.19 -0.61 -4.67
CA LEU A 104 -12.38 0.01 -3.63
C LEU A 104 -12.00 1.43 -4.04
N MET A 105 -12.17 2.37 -3.10
CA MET A 105 -11.68 3.74 -3.21
C MET A 105 -10.38 3.93 -2.43
N TYR A 106 -9.37 4.48 -3.10
CA TYR A 106 -8.07 4.77 -2.50
C TYR A 106 -7.47 6.07 -3.06
N ALA A 107 -6.52 6.64 -2.35
CA ALA A 107 -5.67 7.72 -2.84
C ALA A 107 -4.21 7.40 -2.49
N SER A 108 -3.28 7.74 -3.37
CA SER A 108 -1.86 7.54 -3.11
C SER A 108 -1.02 8.69 -3.67
N VAL A 109 0.03 9.03 -2.93
CA VAL A 109 0.99 10.08 -3.29
C VAL A 109 2.39 9.58 -2.98
N LEU A 110 3.31 9.75 -3.91
CA LEU A 110 4.73 9.59 -3.66
C LEU A 110 5.33 10.97 -3.35
N GLY A 111 5.81 11.15 -2.12
CA GLY A 111 6.43 12.38 -1.64
C GLY A 111 7.95 12.40 -1.86
N ASP A 112 8.56 13.54 -1.57
CA ASP A 112 9.95 13.85 -1.92
C ASP A 112 11.01 13.06 -1.13
N LYS A 113 12.24 13.10 -1.67
CA LYS A 113 13.45 12.54 -1.06
C LYS A 113 13.76 13.30 0.23
N PHE A 114 13.83 12.60 1.36
CA PHE A 114 14.41 13.14 2.59
C PHE A 114 15.75 12.46 2.87
N LYS A 115 16.73 13.25 3.31
CA LYS A 115 18.00 12.73 3.81
C LYS A 115 17.81 12.40 5.28
N GLU A 116 18.02 11.15 5.66
CA GLU A 116 18.23 10.80 7.05
C GLU A 116 19.70 11.11 7.37
N ASP A 117 19.95 12.19 8.11
CA ASP A 117 21.28 12.46 8.64
C ASP A 117 21.58 11.36 9.66
N CYS A 118 22.45 10.43 9.28
CA CYS A 118 22.80 9.27 10.09
C CYS A 118 23.44 9.70 11.43
N ILE A 119 22.84 9.26 12.53
CA ILE A 119 23.43 9.35 13.87
C ILE A 119 24.59 8.36 13.98
N ASP A 120 25.77 8.96 14.18
CA ASP A 120 27.03 8.53 14.79
C ASP A 120 27.76 7.24 14.37
N LYS A 121 28.81 7.50 13.59
CA LYS A 121 30.14 6.89 13.46
C LYS A 121 30.54 5.82 14.50
N ASN A 122 30.42 4.52 14.20
CA ASN A 122 31.48 3.59 14.62
C ASN A 122 31.67 2.26 13.86
N GLN A 123 31.24 2.09 12.62
CA GLN A 123 31.67 0.92 11.83
C GLN A 123 32.06 1.31 10.40
N MET A 124 33.30 1.78 10.26
CA MET A 124 33.99 1.96 8.99
C MET A 124 34.92 0.78 8.76
N ALA A 125 34.49 -0.19 7.95
CA ALA A 125 35.39 -0.99 7.12
C ALA A 125 34.60 -1.68 6.00
N GLN A 126 34.96 -1.33 4.76
CA GLN A 126 34.55 -1.96 3.49
C GLN A 126 33.20 -1.51 2.91
N LEU A 127 33.24 -0.37 2.21
CA LEU A 127 33.00 -0.25 0.76
C LEU A 127 32.90 1.26 0.44
N GLY A 128 33.79 1.73 -0.41
CA GLY A 128 33.82 3.13 -0.83
C GLY A 128 32.61 3.49 -1.67
N ALA A 129 31.62 4.11 -1.03
CA ALA A 129 30.74 5.13 -1.59
C ALA A 129 29.95 5.70 -0.41
N THR A 130 30.07 7.01 -0.15
CA THR A 130 29.11 7.72 0.69
C THR A 130 27.76 7.72 -0.03
N ILE A 131 27.02 6.63 0.10
CA ILE A 131 25.60 6.59 -0.28
C ILE A 131 24.89 7.36 0.82
N GLY A 132 24.64 8.64 0.60
CA GLY A 132 23.59 9.31 1.34
C GLY A 132 22.29 8.59 0.98
N THR A 133 21.82 7.69 1.85
CA THR A 133 20.61 6.90 1.64
C THR A 133 19.43 7.85 1.48
N ALA A 134 19.03 8.18 0.25
CA ALA A 134 17.94 9.10 0.04
C ALA A 134 16.63 8.32 0.10
N MET A 135 15.87 8.49 1.19
CA MET A 135 14.60 7.78 1.33
C MET A 135 13.46 8.56 0.70
N LEU A 136 12.55 7.85 0.03
CA LEU A 136 11.28 8.41 -0.46
C LEU A 136 10.15 8.01 0.48
N THR A 137 9.13 8.85 0.57
CA THR A 137 7.92 8.55 1.34
C THR A 137 6.78 8.24 0.38
N ALA A 138 6.05 7.14 0.60
CA ALA A 138 4.74 6.95 -0.01
C ALA A 138 3.63 7.14 1.03
N ALA A 139 2.64 7.95 0.71
CA ALA A 139 1.39 8.06 1.47
C ALA A 139 0.29 7.34 0.70
N VAL A 140 -0.43 6.45 1.37
CA VAL A 140 -1.57 5.71 0.81
C VAL A 140 -2.74 5.86 1.77
N THR A 141 -3.84 6.39 1.31
CA THR A 141 -5.10 6.49 2.07
C THR A 141 -6.10 5.50 1.48
N VAL A 142 -6.66 4.65 2.33
CA VAL A 142 -7.74 3.72 1.94
C VAL A 142 -9.04 4.28 2.49
N GLY A 143 -9.97 4.60 1.59
CA GLY A 143 -11.22 5.28 1.93
C GLY A 143 -12.35 4.32 2.25
N VAL A 144 -12.96 3.79 1.19
CA VAL A 144 -14.23 3.04 1.24
C VAL A 144 -14.13 1.85 0.29
N ALA A 145 -14.76 0.72 0.61
CA ALA A 145 -15.04 -0.32 -0.37
C ALA A 145 -16.51 -0.71 -0.36
N VAL A 146 -17.08 -1.00 -1.52
CA VAL A 146 -18.41 -1.57 -1.70
C VAL A 146 -18.24 -2.99 -2.21
N LEU A 147 -18.58 -4.00 -1.41
CA LEU A 147 -18.49 -5.42 -1.78
C LEU A 147 -19.87 -5.95 -2.20
N LEU A 148 -19.92 -6.72 -3.29
CA LEU A 148 -21.14 -7.30 -3.90
C LEU A 148 -21.39 -8.75 -3.47
#